data_AF-A0A7C3CQU5-F1
#
_entry.id   AF-A0A7C3CQU5-F1
#
_cell.length_a   1.000
_cell.length_b   1.000
_cell.length_c   1.000
_cell.angle_alpha   90.00
_cell.angle_beta   90.00
_cell.angle_gamma   90.00
#
_symmetry.space_group_name_H-M   'P 1'
#
loop_
_entity.id
_entity.type
_entity.pdbx_description
1 polymer ?
#
loop_
_entity_poly.entity_id
_entity_poly.type
_entity_poly.pdbx_seq_one_letter_code
_entity_poly.pdbx_strand_id
1 'polypeptide(L)'
;EGKTDLFDILGSVADNMLIFNTGFILGVDGRFPIVLAGGTQMACVLLVANSISRYMGAEVNSSQLALATTKWVAQDEHSDIKALLEMLDFPINAYYADFDFSLSMHPALKLYDEGEAKEGVGAGGALVYGVLNGLSKAEITRKVEGFLG
;
A
#
# COMPACT_ATOMS: atom_id res chain seq x y z
N GLU A 1 14.58 31.82 -8.81
CA GLU A 1 14.76 30.59 -8.00
C GLU A 1 14.82 29.42 -8.95
N GLY A 2 15.87 28.59 -8.86
CA GLY A 2 16.10 27.50 -9.80
C GLY A 2 14.98 26.47 -9.70
N LYS A 3 14.45 26.02 -10.83
CA LYS A 3 13.55 24.86 -10.86
C LYS A 3 14.36 23.68 -10.32
N THR A 4 14.06 23.24 -9.10
CA THR A 4 14.57 21.97 -8.58
C THR A 4 14.09 20.88 -9.53
N ASP A 5 15.02 20.17 -10.18
CA ASP A 5 14.66 19.08 -11.10
C ASP A 5 13.93 17.97 -10.32
N LEU A 6 13.04 17.21 -10.98
CA LEU A 6 12.26 16.16 -10.32
C LEU A 6 13.17 15.18 -9.55
N PHE A 7 14.29 14.80 -10.15
CA PHE A 7 15.22 13.86 -9.55
C PHE A 7 16.02 14.48 -8.39
N ASP A 8 16.28 15.79 -8.39
CA ASP A 8 16.88 16.49 -7.26
C ASP A 8 15.92 16.50 -6.05
N ILE A 9 14.62 16.73 -6.28
CA ILE A 9 13.60 16.65 -5.24
C ILE A 9 13.58 15.23 -4.66
N LEU A 10 13.43 14.22 -5.53
CA LEU A 10 13.38 12.82 -5.11
C LEU A 10 14.65 12.41 -4.37
N GLY A 11 15.84 12.79 -4.84
CA GLY A 11 17.11 12.51 -4.17
C GLY A 11 17.25 13.17 -2.80
N SER A 12 16.45 14.21 -2.51
CA SER A 12 16.48 14.94 -1.24
C SER A 12 15.45 14.42 -0.22
N VAL A 13 14.30 13.91 -0.67
CA VAL A 13 13.17 13.59 0.23
C VAL A 13 12.65 12.16 0.15
N ALA A 14 12.97 11.41 -0.91
CA ALA A 14 12.52 10.03 -1.04
C ALA A 14 13.45 9.07 -0.29
N ASP A 15 12.89 7.97 0.17
CA ASP A 15 13.67 6.83 0.65
C ASP A 15 13.96 5.84 -0.49
N ASN A 16 14.91 4.93 -0.25
CA ASN A 16 15.31 3.93 -1.23
C ASN A 16 14.18 2.95 -1.60
N MET A 17 13.22 2.72 -0.70
CA MET A 17 12.08 1.82 -0.95
C MET A 17 11.12 2.46 -1.96
N LEU A 18 10.84 3.76 -1.84
CA LEU A 18 10.04 4.49 -2.82
C LEU A 18 10.67 4.45 -4.20
N ILE A 19 11.96 4.79 -4.30
CA ILE A 19 12.67 4.82 -5.58
C ILE A 19 12.75 3.43 -6.22
N PHE A 20 13.08 2.40 -5.44
CA PHE A 20 13.14 1.03 -5.94
C PHE A 20 11.78 0.56 -6.47
N ASN A 21 10.71 0.73 -5.70
CA ASN A 21 9.38 0.25 -6.10
C ASN A 21 8.83 1.03 -7.30
N THR A 22 9.05 2.35 -7.36
CA THR A 22 8.66 3.13 -8.53
C THR A 22 9.42 2.66 -9.78
N GLY A 23 10.74 2.49 -9.69
CA GLY A 23 11.55 1.99 -10.80
C GLY A 23 11.13 0.58 -11.25
N PHE A 24 10.78 -0.29 -10.29
CA PHE A 24 10.26 -1.62 -10.57
C PHE A 24 8.95 -1.54 -11.37
N ILE A 25 7.95 -0.80 -10.86
CA ILE A 25 6.64 -0.65 -11.51
C ILE A 25 6.77 -0.12 -12.93
N LEU A 26 7.54 0.96 -13.12
CA LEU A 26 7.75 1.54 -14.45
C LEU A 26 8.56 0.61 -15.38
N GLY A 27 9.51 -0.15 -14.83
CA GLY A 27 10.34 -1.06 -15.61
C GLY A 27 9.62 -2.32 -16.10
N VAL A 28 8.61 -2.79 -15.36
CA VAL A 28 7.81 -3.97 -15.71
C VAL A 28 6.39 -3.62 -16.19
N ASP A 29 6.12 -2.34 -16.46
CA ASP A 29 4.78 -1.84 -16.80
C ASP A 29 4.11 -2.68 -17.91
N GLY A 30 2.88 -3.10 -17.66
CA GLY A 30 2.08 -3.92 -18.57
C GLY A 30 2.53 -5.38 -18.77
N ARG A 31 3.59 -5.87 -18.08
CA ARG A 31 4.08 -7.25 -18.26
C ARG A 31 3.30 -8.27 -17.44
N PHE A 32 2.88 -7.93 -16.23
CA PHE A 32 2.11 -8.80 -15.34
C PHE A 32 1.40 -7.99 -14.24
N PRO A 33 0.32 -8.53 -13.64
CA PRO A 33 -0.34 -7.90 -12.50
C PRO A 33 0.58 -7.70 -11.30
N ILE A 34 0.51 -6.52 -10.68
CA ILE A 34 1.27 -6.14 -9.50
C ILE A 34 0.31 -5.64 -8.44
N VAL A 35 0.46 -6.20 -7.23
CA VAL A 35 -0.22 -5.70 -6.03
C VAL A 35 0.81 -4.95 -5.18
N LEU A 36 0.63 -3.65 -5.04
CA LEU A 36 1.34 -2.84 -4.07
C LEU A 36 0.73 -3.09 -2.68
N ALA A 37 1.37 -3.95 -1.90
CA ALA A 37 0.92 -4.31 -0.56
C ALA A 37 1.41 -3.29 0.48
N GLY A 38 0.55 -2.36 0.87
CA GLY A 38 0.86 -1.35 1.87
C GLY A 38 -0.08 -0.14 1.84
N GLY A 39 0.17 0.80 2.75
CA GLY A 39 -0.66 1.98 2.96
C GLY A 39 -0.21 3.20 2.17
N THR A 40 -0.19 4.36 2.82
CA THR A 40 0.18 5.65 2.21
C THR A 40 1.56 5.63 1.53
N GLN A 41 2.50 4.83 2.02
CA GLN A 41 3.79 4.60 1.37
C GLN A 41 3.65 4.08 -0.07
N MET A 42 2.75 3.11 -0.30
CA MET A 42 2.49 2.58 -1.65
C MET A 42 1.69 3.57 -2.51
N ALA A 43 0.84 4.40 -1.92
CA ALA A 43 0.23 5.52 -2.63
C ALA A 43 1.29 6.55 -3.09
N CYS A 44 2.30 6.84 -2.25
CA CYS A 44 3.44 7.67 -2.62
C CYS A 44 4.24 7.06 -3.77
N VAL A 45 4.50 5.74 -3.77
CA VAL A 45 5.15 5.05 -4.90
C VAL A 45 4.42 5.32 -6.21
N LEU A 46 3.07 5.23 -6.20
CA LEU A 46 2.24 5.52 -7.38
C LEU A 46 2.32 6.99 -7.81
N LEU A 47 2.34 7.93 -6.86
CA LEU A 47 2.46 9.36 -7.15
C LEU A 47 3.83 9.74 -7.74
N VAL A 48 4.89 9.09 -7.26
CA VAL A 48 6.24 9.24 -7.84
C VAL A 48 6.27 8.62 -9.25
N ALA A 49 5.68 7.44 -9.44
CA ALA A 49 5.56 6.81 -10.75
C ALA A 49 4.79 7.69 -11.74
N ASN A 50 3.67 8.29 -11.29
CA ASN A 50 2.90 9.24 -12.09
C ASN A 50 3.73 10.48 -12.46
N SER A 51 4.47 11.05 -11.51
CA SER A 51 5.31 12.23 -11.75
C SER A 51 6.47 11.97 -12.72
N ILE A 52 7.15 10.82 -12.59
CA ILE A 52 8.21 10.41 -13.52
C ILE A 52 7.62 10.15 -14.91
N SER A 53 6.47 9.48 -14.99
CA SER A 53 5.81 9.20 -16.27
C SER A 53 5.43 10.49 -17.00
N ARG A 54 4.87 11.48 -16.29
CA ARG A 54 4.64 12.83 -16.83
C ARG A 54 5.92 13.50 -17.31
N TYR A 55 6.99 13.44 -16.51
CA TYR A 55 8.30 14.02 -16.87
C TYR A 55 8.87 13.39 -18.15
N MET A 56 8.69 12.08 -18.33
CA MET A 56 9.18 11.32 -19.47
C MET A 56 8.22 11.33 -20.68
N GLY A 57 7.00 11.84 -20.53
CA GLY A 57 5.96 11.74 -21.56
C GLY A 57 5.48 10.31 -21.83
N ALA A 58 5.51 9.46 -20.81
CA ALA A 58 5.04 8.08 -20.86
C ALA A 58 3.69 7.92 -20.15
N GLU A 59 2.90 6.93 -20.55
CA GLU A 59 1.68 6.52 -19.86
C GLU A 59 1.96 5.30 -18.98
N VAL A 60 1.30 5.22 -17.83
CA VAL A 60 1.36 4.05 -16.94
C VAL A 60 0.17 3.13 -17.22
N ASN A 61 0.42 1.85 -17.49
CA ASN A 61 -0.65 0.87 -17.62
C ASN A 61 -1.21 0.46 -16.24
N SER A 62 -2.11 1.29 -15.70
CA SER A 62 -2.69 1.06 -14.38
C SER A 62 -3.67 -0.13 -14.30
N SER A 63 -4.08 -0.71 -15.44
CA SER A 63 -4.99 -1.87 -15.46
C SER A 63 -4.42 -3.13 -14.80
N GLN A 64 -3.09 -3.21 -14.71
CA GLN A 64 -2.37 -4.30 -14.04
C GLN A 64 -1.87 -3.92 -12.64
N LEU A 65 -2.18 -2.71 -12.17
CA LEU A 65 -1.78 -2.24 -10.85
C LEU A 65 -2.97 -2.29 -9.90
N ALA A 66 -2.71 -2.78 -8.70
CA ALA A 66 -3.63 -2.66 -7.59
C ALA A 66 -2.87 -2.27 -6.32
N LEU A 67 -3.52 -1.51 -5.44
CA LEU A 67 -3.06 -1.29 -4.07
C LEU A 67 -3.89 -2.17 -3.13
N ALA A 68 -3.22 -2.90 -2.24
CA ALA A 68 -3.88 -3.68 -1.20
C ALA A 68 -3.37 -3.26 0.18
N THR A 69 -4.28 -2.83 1.03
CA THR A 69 -3.98 -2.30 2.37
C THR A 69 -4.87 -2.96 3.44
N THR A 70 -4.79 -2.48 4.67
CA THR A 70 -5.65 -2.90 5.78
C THR A 70 -6.86 -1.97 5.95
N LYS A 71 -7.92 -2.48 6.58
CA LYS A 71 -9.04 -1.65 7.06
C LYS A 71 -8.58 -0.47 7.91
N TRP A 72 -7.60 -0.70 8.78
CA TRP A 72 -7.07 0.33 9.68
C TRP A 72 -6.47 1.52 8.94
N VAL A 73 -5.85 1.32 7.77
CA VAL A 73 -5.38 2.43 6.92
C VAL A 73 -6.50 3.02 6.09
N ALA A 74 -7.38 2.18 5.53
CA ALA A 74 -8.47 2.65 4.66
C ALA A 74 -9.51 3.50 5.39
N GLN A 75 -9.65 3.32 6.71
CA GLN A 75 -10.63 4.00 7.57
C GLN A 75 -9.96 4.92 8.60
N ASP A 76 -8.69 5.27 8.41
CA ASP A 76 -7.95 6.13 9.33
C ASP A 76 -8.48 7.57 9.30
N GLU A 77 -9.02 8.08 10.41
CA GLU A 77 -9.47 9.48 10.49
C GLU A 77 -8.30 10.49 10.43
N HIS A 78 -7.07 10.02 10.66
CA HIS A 78 -5.87 10.85 10.63
C HIS A 78 -5.07 10.72 9.32
N SER A 79 -5.51 9.89 8.38
CA SER A 79 -4.83 9.68 7.11
C SER A 79 -5.81 9.44 5.97
N ASP A 80 -5.65 10.17 4.86
CA ASP A 80 -6.56 10.05 3.72
C ASP A 80 -5.86 9.39 2.52
N ILE A 81 -5.72 8.06 2.57
CA ILE A 81 -5.15 7.30 1.45
C ILE A 81 -6.01 7.43 0.18
N LYS A 82 -7.33 7.63 0.33
CA LYS A 82 -8.23 7.80 -0.81
C LYS A 82 -7.90 9.09 -1.56
N ALA A 83 -7.75 10.20 -0.86
CA ALA A 83 -7.37 11.48 -1.45
C ALA A 83 -6.01 11.39 -2.17
N LEU A 84 -5.03 10.66 -1.62
CA LEU A 84 -3.74 10.45 -2.30
C LEU A 84 -3.90 9.70 -3.63
N LEU A 85 -4.74 8.67 -3.68
CA LEU A 85 -4.99 7.92 -4.91
C LEU A 85 -5.79 8.73 -5.93
N GLU A 86 -6.68 9.62 -5.48
CA GLU A 86 -7.43 10.54 -6.35
C GLU A 86 -6.55 11.63 -6.99
N MET A 87 -5.31 11.82 -6.53
CA MET A 87 -4.32 12.71 -7.18
C MET A 87 -3.62 12.07 -8.39
N LEU A 88 -3.83 10.78 -8.65
CA LEU A 88 -3.23 10.10 -9.80
C LEU A 88 -3.94 10.52 -11.10
N ASP A 89 -3.17 10.66 -12.18
CA ASP A 89 -3.71 10.97 -13.50
C ASP A 89 -4.35 9.74 -14.19
N PHE A 90 -4.34 8.58 -13.52
CA PHE A 90 -4.91 7.32 -13.99
C PHE A 90 -5.70 6.63 -12.87
N PRO A 91 -6.74 5.84 -13.21
CA PRO A 91 -7.48 5.08 -12.21
C PRO A 91 -6.62 3.96 -11.63
N ILE A 92 -6.82 3.64 -10.36
CA ILE A 92 -6.15 2.52 -9.68
C ILE A 92 -7.17 1.65 -8.94
N ASN A 93 -7.02 0.33 -9.05
CA ASN A 93 -7.79 -0.58 -8.21
C ASN A 93 -7.21 -0.57 -6.79
N ALA A 94 -8.00 -0.22 -5.79
CA ALA A 94 -7.57 -0.23 -4.40
C ALA A 94 -8.49 -1.12 -3.57
N TYR A 95 -7.90 -2.01 -2.79
CA TYR A 95 -8.59 -2.96 -1.93
C TYR A 95 -8.07 -2.84 -0.51
N TYR A 96 -8.93 -3.12 0.45
CA TYR A 96 -8.51 -3.35 1.82
C TYR A 96 -9.12 -4.64 2.34
N ALA A 97 -8.38 -5.35 3.19
CA ALA A 97 -8.94 -6.48 3.92
C ALA A 97 -9.85 -5.95 5.05
N ASP A 98 -11.14 -6.31 5.05
CA ASP A 98 -12.04 -6.11 6.19
C ASP A 98 -11.71 -7.09 7.32
N PHE A 99 -10.54 -6.85 7.92
CA PHE A 99 -9.95 -7.64 8.97
C PHE A 99 -9.70 -6.76 10.19
N ASP A 100 -9.86 -7.35 11.37
CA ASP A 100 -9.62 -6.75 12.67
C ASP A 100 -9.29 -7.88 13.66
N PHE A 101 -8.78 -7.53 14.84
CA PHE A 101 -8.48 -8.49 15.91
C PHE A 101 -9.62 -8.61 16.92
N SER A 102 -10.87 -8.41 16.48
CA SER A 102 -12.07 -8.57 17.32
C SER A 102 -12.16 -9.95 17.97
N LEU A 103 -11.69 -11.00 17.29
CA LEU A 103 -11.68 -12.40 17.77
C LEU A 103 -10.52 -12.73 18.71
N SER A 104 -9.52 -11.86 18.84
CA SER A 104 -8.38 -12.10 19.75
C SER A 104 -8.64 -11.49 21.12
N MET A 105 -8.12 -12.12 22.18
CA MET A 105 -8.05 -11.56 23.53
C MET A 105 -6.65 -11.07 23.90
N HIS A 106 -5.66 -11.20 22.99
CA HIS A 106 -4.28 -10.82 23.28
C HIS A 106 -4.14 -9.28 23.28
N PRO A 107 -3.67 -8.66 24.38
CA PRO A 107 -3.62 -7.20 24.50
C PRO A 107 -2.86 -6.52 23.34
N ALA A 108 -1.71 -7.07 22.93
CA ALA A 108 -0.93 -6.49 21.83
C ALA A 108 -1.66 -6.50 20.48
N LEU A 109 -2.56 -7.47 20.24
CA LEU A 109 -3.34 -7.53 19.01
C LEU A 109 -4.53 -6.58 19.05
N LYS A 110 -5.11 -6.35 20.23
CA LYS A 110 -6.17 -5.34 20.42
C LYS A 110 -5.69 -3.92 20.10
N LEU A 111 -4.42 -3.61 20.35
CA LEU A 111 -3.84 -2.30 20.04
C LEU A 111 -3.98 -1.94 18.55
N TYR A 112 -3.98 -2.91 17.63
CA TYR A 112 -4.21 -2.63 16.21
C TYR A 112 -5.60 -2.03 15.95
N ASP A 113 -6.62 -2.53 16.62
CA ASP A 113 -7.99 -2.03 16.52
C ASP A 113 -8.15 -0.66 17.21
N GLU A 114 -7.19 -0.29 18.06
CA GLU A 114 -7.08 1.03 18.70
C GLU A 114 -6.23 2.02 17.89
N GLY A 115 -5.72 1.60 16.72
CA GLY A 115 -4.99 2.45 15.78
C GLY A 115 -3.47 2.30 15.81
N GLU A 116 -2.92 1.33 16.54
CA GLU A 116 -1.48 1.04 16.53
C GLU A 116 -1.06 0.20 15.33
N ALA A 117 0.16 0.42 14.84
CA ALA A 117 0.80 -0.22 13.69
C ALA A 117 0.07 -0.07 12.32
N LYS A 118 -1.26 -0.24 12.24
CA LYS A 118 -2.18 -0.16 11.08
C LYS A 118 -1.79 -0.97 9.85
N GLU A 119 -0.57 -0.87 9.35
CA GLU A 119 -0.04 -1.55 8.17
C GLU A 119 1.49 -1.65 8.25
N GLY A 120 2.06 -2.61 7.53
CA GLY A 120 3.50 -2.76 7.40
C GLY A 120 3.84 -4.13 6.83
N VAL A 121 5.07 -4.28 6.32
CA VAL A 121 5.60 -5.56 5.81
C VAL A 121 4.69 -6.30 4.81
N GLY A 122 3.80 -5.58 4.13
CA GLY A 122 2.83 -6.12 3.17
C GLY A 122 1.64 -6.85 3.79
N ALA A 123 1.31 -6.60 5.06
CA ALA A 123 0.25 -7.30 5.79
C ALA A 123 -1.12 -7.14 5.12
N GLY A 124 -1.52 -5.94 4.69
CA GLY A 124 -2.78 -5.73 3.99
C GLY A 124 -2.90 -6.56 2.70
N GLY A 125 -1.83 -6.60 1.89
CA GLY A 125 -1.78 -7.44 0.70
C GLY A 125 -1.86 -8.93 1.01
N ALA A 126 -1.16 -9.39 2.04
CA ALA A 126 -1.22 -10.77 2.49
C ALA A 126 -2.63 -11.16 2.99
N LEU A 127 -3.29 -10.27 3.73
CA LEU A 127 -4.66 -10.47 4.21
C LEU A 127 -5.66 -10.53 3.05
N VAL A 128 -5.59 -9.57 2.10
CA VAL A 128 -6.44 -9.59 0.90
C VAL A 128 -6.24 -10.89 0.13
N TYR A 129 -4.99 -11.29 -0.13
CA TYR A 129 -4.70 -12.54 -0.81
C TYR A 129 -5.23 -13.76 -0.04
N GLY A 130 -5.02 -13.82 1.27
CA GLY A 130 -5.50 -14.91 2.12
C GLY A 130 -7.01 -15.06 2.08
N VAL A 131 -7.74 -13.95 2.24
CA VAL A 131 -9.22 -13.93 2.22
C VAL A 131 -9.75 -14.34 0.84
N LEU A 132 -9.14 -13.85 -0.24
CA LEU A 132 -9.51 -14.26 -1.61
C LEU A 132 -9.30 -15.76 -1.86
N ASN A 133 -8.37 -16.39 -1.13
CA ASN A 133 -8.12 -17.83 -1.17
C ASN A 133 -8.88 -18.62 -0.10
N GLY A 134 -9.86 -18.00 0.56
CA GLY A 134 -10.78 -18.68 1.47
C GLY A 134 -10.33 -18.75 2.93
N LEU A 135 -9.26 -18.06 3.33
CA LEU A 135 -8.91 -17.96 4.75
C LEU A 135 -9.93 -17.11 5.51
N SER A 136 -10.43 -17.64 6.61
CA SER A 136 -11.31 -16.91 7.52
C SER A 136 -10.53 -16.03 8.49
N LYS A 137 -11.21 -14.99 9.00
CA LYS A 137 -10.69 -14.13 10.09
C LYS A 137 -10.19 -14.98 11.27
N ALA A 138 -10.96 -16.00 11.66
CA ALA A 138 -10.61 -16.89 12.78
C ALA A 138 -9.33 -17.69 12.54
N GLU A 139 -9.09 -18.20 11.32
CA GLU A 139 -7.86 -18.92 10.99
C GLU A 139 -6.65 -18.01 11.03
N ILE A 140 -6.76 -16.81 10.45
CA ILE A 140 -5.69 -15.82 10.45
C ILE A 140 -5.39 -15.37 11.90
N THR A 141 -6.40 -14.99 12.68
CA THR A 141 -6.24 -14.58 14.08
C THR A 141 -5.52 -15.67 14.89
N ARG A 142 -6.00 -16.91 14.83
CA ARG A 142 -5.38 -18.03 15.56
C ARG A 142 -3.94 -18.25 15.14
N LYS A 143 -3.63 -18.11 13.84
CA LYS A 143 -2.27 -18.28 13.34
C LYS A 143 -1.33 -17.19 13.84
N VAL A 144 -1.80 -15.94 13.87
CA VAL A 144 -1.05 -14.80 14.42
C VAL A 144 -0.82 -14.97 15.93
N GLU A 145 -1.86 -15.34 16.68
CA GLU A 145 -1.75 -15.61 18.12
C GLU A 145 -0.73 -16.71 18.43
N GLY A 146 -0.65 -17.75 17.60
CA GLY A 146 0.35 -18.82 17.75
C GLY A 146 1.81 -18.36 17.63
N PHE A 147 2.08 -17.14 17.16
CA PHE A 147 3.43 -16.55 17.15
C PHE A 147 3.73 -15.68 18.39
N LEU A 148 2.73 -15.39 19.22
CA LEU A 148 2.86 -14.49 20.38
C LEU A 148 3.18 -15.22 21.70
N GLY A 149 3.09 -16.55 21.72
CA GLY A 149 3.38 -17.39 22.88
C GLY A 149 2.14 -17.77 23.67
#